data_AF-A0A661ZIK0-F1
#
_entry.id   AF-A0A661ZIK0-F1
#
_cell.length_a   1.000
_cell.length_b   1.000
_cell.length_c   1.000
_cell.angle_alpha   90.00
_cell.angle_beta   90.00
_cell.angle_gamma   90.00
#
_symmetry.space_group_name_H-M   'P 1'
#
loop_
_entity.id
_entity.type
_entity.pdbx_description
1 polymer ?
#
loop_
_entity_poly.entity_id
_entity_poly.type
_entity_poly.pdbx_seq_one_letter_code
_entity_poly.pdbx_strand_id
1 'polypeptide(L)'
;MRKSLKSLLLIIITSLSSYFGYADIVDPAVIVSHIDIHKDNVISEIENRKSEKIYLKAGNEKFGLNHILKKHSRNFFPDYRQKGNLFPELTNGKQIIKGIENVYRNGHDNPKAYGNKKVLQHTIHLNGKNDTYRLVINEDNEVITFFRLRKS
;
A
#
# COMPACT_ATOMS: atom_id res chain seq x y z
N MET A 1 22.36 -34.44 45.61
CA MET A 1 22.00 -33.01 45.49
C MET A 1 23.26 -32.16 45.34
N ARG A 2 23.55 -31.67 44.13
CA ARG A 2 24.51 -30.57 43.92
C ARG A 2 23.98 -29.70 42.76
N LYS A 3 23.50 -28.51 43.10
CA LYS A 3 23.18 -27.43 42.17
C LYS A 3 24.51 -26.86 41.65
N SER A 4 24.71 -26.79 40.34
CA SER A 4 25.82 -26.06 39.75
C SER A 4 25.29 -24.77 39.13
N LEU A 5 25.48 -23.67 39.86
CA LEU A 5 25.54 -22.33 39.31
C LEU A 5 26.74 -22.27 38.35
N LYS A 6 26.47 -22.19 37.04
CA LYS A 6 27.41 -21.64 36.07
C LYS A 6 26.70 -20.58 35.25
N SER A 7 26.85 -19.37 35.74
CA SER A 7 27.03 -18.13 34.98
C SER A 7 25.98 -17.79 33.93
N LEU A 8 25.01 -17.00 34.40
CA LEU A 8 24.62 -15.73 33.81
C LEU A 8 25.74 -15.13 32.93
N LEU A 9 25.66 -15.30 31.60
CA LEU A 9 26.45 -14.53 30.65
C LEU A 9 25.56 -13.44 30.07
N LEU A 10 25.71 -12.27 30.67
CA LEU A 10 25.23 -10.97 30.23
C LEU A 10 26.07 -10.51 29.02
N ILE A 11 25.51 -9.55 28.25
CA ILE A 11 26.17 -8.64 27.28
C ILE A 11 26.20 -9.20 25.84
N ILE A 12 25.24 -8.83 24.97
CA ILE A 12 25.30 -7.61 24.13
C ILE A 12 26.68 -7.43 23.50
N ILE A 13 26.95 -8.22 22.46
CA ILE A 13 27.99 -7.94 21.46
C ILE A 13 27.22 -7.86 20.14
N THR A 14 26.69 -6.67 19.82
CA THR A 14 27.28 -5.75 18.82
C THR A 14 27.39 -6.44 17.46
N SER A 15 26.44 -6.22 16.56
CA SER A 15 26.27 -5.01 15.74
C SER A 15 26.73 -5.31 14.32
N LEU A 16 25.83 -5.02 13.37
CA LEU A 16 26.14 -4.64 12.00
C LEU A 16 27.17 -5.56 11.29
N SER A 17 26.64 -6.56 10.61
CA SER A 17 27.15 -6.90 9.30
C SER A 17 25.96 -6.99 8.36
N SER A 18 25.53 -5.80 7.92
CA SER A 18 25.09 -5.59 6.54
C SER A 18 24.11 -6.61 5.97
N TYR A 19 22.81 -6.37 6.16
CA TYR A 19 21.83 -6.67 5.11
C TYR A 19 20.89 -5.48 4.88
N PHE A 20 21.46 -4.27 4.95
CA PHE A 20 21.07 -3.22 4.01
C PHE A 20 21.39 -3.77 2.62
N GLY A 21 20.36 -4.07 1.82
CA GLY A 21 20.54 -4.49 0.43
C GLY A 21 19.46 -5.41 -0.13
N TYR A 22 18.60 -6.05 0.68
CA TYR A 22 17.57 -6.95 0.14
C TYR A 22 16.13 -6.55 0.42
N ALA A 23 15.86 -5.61 1.33
CA ALA A 23 14.52 -5.04 1.44
C ALA A 23 14.11 -4.23 0.19
N ASP A 24 15.08 -3.84 -0.65
CA ASP A 24 14.88 -3.10 -1.89
C ASP A 24 14.85 -4.00 -3.15
N ILE A 25 14.99 -5.31 -3.00
CA ILE A 25 14.89 -6.32 -4.09
C ILE A 25 13.78 -7.34 -3.78
N VAL A 26 12.88 -7.00 -2.85
CA VAL A 26 11.66 -7.79 -2.66
C VAL A 26 10.67 -7.27 -3.68
N ASP A 27 10.38 -8.07 -4.71
CA ASP A 27 9.24 -7.85 -5.60
C ASP A 27 8.05 -7.38 -4.74
N PRO A 28 7.37 -6.26 -5.08
CA PRO A 28 6.17 -5.85 -4.37
C PRO A 28 5.15 -7.00 -4.21
N ALA A 29 5.17 -8.01 -5.10
CA ALA A 29 4.42 -9.27 -4.98
C ALA A 29 4.90 -10.20 -3.85
N VAL A 30 6.16 -10.12 -3.43
CA VAL A 30 6.72 -10.94 -2.33
C VAL A 30 6.37 -10.37 -0.95
N ILE A 31 6.13 -9.06 -0.80
CA ILE A 31 5.44 -8.53 0.39
C ILE A 31 3.99 -9.04 0.45
N VAL A 32 3.43 -9.42 -0.69
CA VAL A 32 2.12 -10.07 -0.83
C VAL A 32 2.20 -11.61 -0.65
N SER A 33 3.39 -12.23 -0.70
CA SER A 33 3.53 -13.71 -0.60
C SER A 33 3.11 -14.32 0.74
N HIS A 34 3.01 -13.52 1.80
CA HIS A 34 2.47 -13.93 3.11
C HIS A 34 1.03 -13.48 3.33
N ILE A 35 0.45 -12.74 2.38
CA ILE A 35 -0.94 -12.29 2.40
C ILE A 35 -1.71 -13.19 1.44
N ASP A 36 -2.63 -13.98 1.97
CA ASP A 36 -3.56 -14.74 1.15
C ASP A 36 -4.49 -13.77 0.41
N ILE A 37 -4.12 -13.39 -0.82
CA ILE A 37 -4.90 -12.50 -1.71
C ILE A 37 -6.20 -13.13 -2.21
N HIS A 38 -6.51 -14.36 -1.83
CA HIS A 38 -7.80 -14.99 -2.10
C HIS A 38 -8.75 -14.86 -0.91
N LYS A 39 -8.27 -14.43 0.26
CA LYS A 39 -9.10 -14.16 1.44
C LYS A 39 -9.47 -12.69 1.51
N ASP A 40 -10.75 -12.43 1.78
CA ASP A 40 -11.30 -11.07 1.96
C ASP A 40 -10.94 -10.48 3.32
N ASN A 41 -9.65 -10.52 3.67
CA ASN A 41 -9.14 -10.07 4.95
C ASN A 41 -8.67 -8.62 4.87
N VAL A 42 -8.94 -7.86 5.94
CA VAL A 42 -8.34 -6.53 6.15
C VAL A 42 -6.85 -6.70 6.39
N ILE A 43 -6.03 -6.03 5.59
CA ILE A 43 -4.56 -6.06 5.70
C ILE A 43 -3.99 -4.74 6.23
N SER A 44 -4.79 -3.67 6.22
CA SER A 44 -4.41 -2.38 6.77
C SER A 44 -5.66 -1.62 7.20
N GLU A 45 -5.61 -1.06 8.40
CA GLU A 45 -6.58 -0.11 8.93
C GLU A 45 -5.91 1.27 8.94
N ILE A 46 -6.57 2.26 8.35
CA ILE A 46 -6.00 3.60 8.16
C ILE A 46 -6.93 4.61 8.79
N GLU A 47 -6.43 5.33 9.78
CA GLU A 47 -7.19 6.31 10.55
C GLU A 47 -6.80 7.75 10.16
N ASN A 48 -7.82 8.61 10.03
CA ASN A 48 -7.63 10.04 9.83
C ASN A 48 -7.58 10.81 11.16
N ARG A 49 -7.35 12.13 11.09
CA ARG A 49 -7.22 12.98 12.28
C ARG A 49 -8.52 13.12 13.09
N LYS A 50 -9.66 12.72 12.53
CA LYS A 50 -10.98 12.73 13.19
C LYS A 50 -11.35 11.36 13.76
N SER A 51 -10.42 10.40 13.78
CA SER A 51 -10.66 9.01 14.18
C SER A 51 -11.63 8.25 13.26
N GLU A 52 -11.84 8.73 12.04
CA GLU A 52 -12.54 7.95 11.01
C GLU A 52 -11.56 6.99 10.37
N LYS A 53 -12.03 5.78 10.07
CA LYS A 53 -11.21 4.67 9.60
C LYS A 53 -11.65 4.22 8.22
N ILE A 54 -10.68 3.82 7.41
CA ILE A 54 -10.89 3.03 6.19
C ILE A 54 -10.11 1.72 6.26
N TYR A 55 -10.61 0.73 5.55
CA TYR A 55 -10.05 -0.61 5.51
C TYR A 55 -9.52 -0.91 4.13
N LEU A 56 -8.25 -1.31 4.05
CA LEU A 56 -7.68 -1.92 2.86
C LEU A 56 -7.69 -3.42 3.05
N LYS A 57 -8.44 -4.12 2.21
CA LYS A 57 -8.41 -5.57 2.13
C LYS A 57 -7.32 -6.05 1.18
N ALA A 58 -6.84 -7.27 1.40
CA ALA A 58 -5.96 -7.96 0.44
C ALA A 58 -6.60 -7.93 -0.96
N GLY A 59 -7.92 -8.20 -0.97
CA GLY A 59 -8.78 -8.03 -2.12
C GLY A 59 -8.53 -9.07 -3.21
N ASN A 60 -9.52 -9.25 -4.09
CA ASN A 60 -9.40 -10.13 -5.25
C ASN A 60 -9.16 -9.30 -6.54
N GLU A 61 -9.47 -9.85 -7.71
CA GLU A 61 -9.27 -9.12 -8.98
C GLU A 61 -10.20 -7.92 -9.18
N LYS A 62 -11.23 -7.74 -8.32
CA LYS A 62 -12.26 -6.72 -8.45
C LYS A 62 -12.03 -5.47 -7.58
N PHE A 63 -11.42 -5.60 -6.41
CA PHE A 63 -11.14 -4.49 -5.49
C PHE A 63 -9.98 -4.82 -4.53
N GLY A 64 -9.52 -3.84 -3.74
CA GLY A 64 -8.45 -4.02 -2.75
C GLY A 64 -7.04 -4.00 -3.33
N LEU A 65 -6.04 -4.38 -2.53
CA LEU A 65 -4.62 -4.22 -2.90
C LEU A 65 -4.24 -5.02 -4.16
N ASN A 66 -4.70 -6.26 -4.28
CA ASN A 66 -4.45 -7.11 -5.46
C ASN A 66 -5.00 -6.46 -6.75
N HIS A 67 -6.24 -5.97 -6.72
CA HIS A 67 -6.82 -5.22 -7.83
C HIS A 67 -5.99 -3.97 -8.18
N ILE A 68 -5.58 -3.18 -7.19
CA ILE A 68 -4.79 -1.96 -7.40
C ILE A 68 -3.47 -2.29 -8.10
N LEU A 69 -2.75 -3.31 -7.62
CA LEU A 69 -1.50 -3.78 -8.24
C LEU A 69 -1.75 -4.27 -9.67
N LYS A 70 -2.69 -5.19 -9.87
CA LYS A 70 -3.01 -5.77 -11.18
C LYS A 70 -3.57 -4.77 -12.19
N LYS A 71 -4.19 -3.65 -11.76
CA LYS A 71 -4.81 -2.67 -12.66
C LYS A 71 -3.95 -1.45 -12.92
N HIS A 72 -3.12 -1.05 -11.95
CA HIS A 72 -2.44 0.24 -11.95
C HIS A 72 -0.92 0.15 -11.75
N SER A 73 -0.35 -1.01 -11.40
CA SER A 73 1.12 -1.15 -11.29
C SER A 73 1.74 -1.58 -12.62
N ARG A 74 2.69 -0.78 -13.13
CA ARG A 74 3.49 -1.13 -14.32
C ARG A 74 4.18 -2.47 -14.20
N ASN A 75 4.62 -2.84 -12.99
CA ASN A 75 5.34 -4.07 -12.72
C ASN A 75 4.48 -5.33 -12.98
N PHE A 76 3.16 -5.18 -13.06
CA PHE A 76 2.21 -6.26 -13.31
C PHE A 76 1.62 -6.21 -14.73
N PHE A 77 2.17 -5.40 -15.65
CA PHE A 77 1.73 -5.31 -17.05
C PHE A 77 2.83 -5.66 -18.06
N PRO A 78 2.59 -6.66 -18.93
CA PRO A 78 3.48 -6.94 -20.06
C PRO A 78 3.52 -5.81 -21.10
N ASP A 79 2.42 -5.08 -21.31
CA ASP A 79 2.35 -3.92 -22.22
C ASP A 79 1.76 -2.67 -21.53
N TYR A 80 2.63 -1.87 -20.93
CA TYR A 80 2.27 -0.67 -20.17
C TYR A 80 2.00 0.57 -21.04
N ARG A 81 2.26 0.51 -22.35
CA ARG A 81 2.13 1.66 -23.26
C ARG A 81 0.69 2.08 -23.50
N GLN A 82 -0.26 1.19 -23.21
CA GLN A 82 -1.69 1.40 -23.46
C GLN A 82 -2.46 1.92 -22.23
N LYS A 83 -1.82 2.04 -21.06
CA LYS A 83 -2.50 2.45 -19.81
C LYS A 83 -1.94 3.75 -19.25
N GLY A 84 -2.80 4.78 -19.23
CA GLY A 84 -2.43 6.15 -18.82
C GLY A 84 -2.42 6.39 -17.31
N ASN A 85 -3.13 5.58 -16.51
CA ASN A 85 -3.32 5.80 -15.07
C ASN A 85 -2.37 4.96 -14.19
N LEU A 86 -1.28 4.47 -14.78
CA LEU A 86 -0.34 3.62 -14.07
C LEU A 86 0.50 4.39 -13.05
N PHE A 87 0.89 3.71 -11.98
CA PHE A 87 1.88 4.19 -11.03
C PHE A 87 3.22 4.49 -11.73
N PRO A 88 4.01 5.43 -11.18
CA PRO A 88 5.42 5.55 -11.52
C PRO A 88 6.12 4.19 -11.43
N GLU A 89 7.13 3.99 -12.30
CA GLU A 89 7.92 2.76 -12.34
C GLU A 89 8.47 2.41 -10.96
N LEU A 90 8.65 1.13 -10.62
CA LEU A 90 9.17 0.68 -9.32
C LEU A 90 8.32 1.04 -8.08
N THR A 91 7.13 1.65 -8.24
CA THR A 91 6.25 1.92 -7.09
C THR A 91 5.79 0.59 -6.45
N ASN A 92 6.11 0.41 -5.17
CA ASN A 92 5.80 -0.83 -4.43
C ASN A 92 4.54 -0.73 -3.56
N GLY A 93 4.08 -1.87 -3.02
CA GLY A 93 2.87 -1.94 -2.19
C GLY A 93 2.93 -1.05 -0.95
N LYS A 94 4.08 -0.95 -0.29
CA LYS A 94 4.27 -0.07 0.88
C LYS A 94 4.08 1.40 0.52
N GLN A 95 4.60 1.84 -0.63
CA GLN A 95 4.39 3.20 -1.13
C GLN A 95 2.94 3.45 -1.52
N ILE A 96 2.25 2.47 -2.10
CA ILE A 96 0.82 2.54 -2.41
C ILE A 96 0.00 2.75 -1.13
N ILE A 97 0.23 1.94 -0.08
CA ILE A 97 -0.47 2.07 1.20
C ILE A 97 -0.25 3.45 1.82
N LYS A 98 0.99 3.94 1.84
CA LYS A 98 1.31 5.31 2.29
C LYS A 98 0.62 6.38 1.45
N GLY A 99 0.49 6.15 0.14
CA GLY A 99 -0.24 7.02 -0.76
C GLY A 99 -1.73 7.09 -0.41
N ILE A 100 -2.36 5.94 -0.18
CA ILE A 100 -3.76 5.84 0.26
C ILE A 100 -3.96 6.60 1.57
N GLU A 101 -3.09 6.38 2.57
CA GLU A 101 -3.12 7.08 3.86
C GLU A 101 -3.04 8.60 3.68
N ASN A 102 -2.13 9.07 2.83
CA ASN A 102 -1.95 10.50 2.58
C ASN A 102 -3.19 11.11 1.88
N VAL A 103 -3.70 10.45 0.84
CA VAL A 103 -4.92 10.91 0.14
C VAL A 103 -6.14 10.87 1.06
N TYR A 104 -6.26 9.88 1.95
CA TYR A 104 -7.38 9.82 2.89
C TYR A 104 -7.35 10.95 3.92
N ARG A 105 -6.15 11.30 4.42
CA ARG A 105 -5.97 12.33 5.44
C ARG A 105 -6.07 13.76 4.90
N ASN A 106 -5.54 13.99 3.71
CA ASN A 106 -5.33 15.34 3.17
C ASN A 106 -6.08 15.60 1.86
N GLY A 107 -6.76 14.58 1.32
CA GLY A 107 -7.52 14.70 0.09
C GLY A 107 -8.80 15.49 0.28
N HIS A 108 -9.26 16.08 -0.82
CA HIS A 108 -10.56 16.71 -0.91
C HIS A 108 -11.52 15.82 -1.70
N ASP A 109 -12.81 15.92 -1.39
CA ASP A 109 -13.85 15.20 -2.14
C ASP A 109 -13.88 15.70 -3.58
N ASN A 110 -13.91 14.77 -4.53
CA ASN A 110 -14.19 15.10 -5.93
C ASN A 110 -15.68 14.86 -6.22
N PRO A 111 -16.46 15.90 -6.54
CA PRO A 111 -17.91 15.82 -6.71
C PRO A 111 -18.35 15.02 -7.95
N LYS A 112 -17.44 14.68 -8.88
CA LYS A 112 -17.75 13.85 -10.07
C LYS A 112 -17.53 12.36 -9.76
N ALA A 113 -18.21 11.86 -8.72
CA ALA A 113 -18.06 10.50 -8.23
C ALA A 113 -18.66 9.45 -9.19
N TYR A 114 -18.05 8.26 -9.21
CA TYR A 114 -18.62 7.06 -9.83
C TYR A 114 -19.79 6.55 -8.96
N GLY A 115 -21.01 7.09 -9.14
CA GLY A 115 -22.20 6.70 -8.38
C GLY A 115 -22.11 7.08 -6.89
N ASN A 116 -22.60 6.22 -6.00
CA ASN A 116 -22.71 6.46 -4.54
C ASN A 116 -21.39 6.29 -3.76
N LYS A 117 -20.23 6.51 -4.40
CA LYS A 117 -18.91 6.23 -3.79
C LYS A 117 -18.26 7.51 -3.27
N LYS A 118 -17.57 7.42 -2.13
CA LYS A 118 -16.70 8.49 -1.65
C LYS A 118 -15.41 8.49 -2.47
N VAL A 119 -15.08 9.63 -3.06
CA VAL A 119 -13.91 9.79 -3.93
C VAL A 119 -13.05 10.93 -3.44
N LEU A 120 -11.85 10.62 -2.97
CA LEU A 120 -10.88 11.59 -2.49
C LEU A 120 -9.74 11.77 -3.48
N GLN A 121 -9.22 12.99 -3.59
CA GLN A 121 -8.08 13.29 -4.44
C GLN A 121 -7.04 14.13 -3.72
N HIS A 122 -5.78 13.80 -3.95
CA HIS A 122 -4.65 14.57 -3.44
C HIS A 122 -3.43 14.39 -4.33
N THR A 123 -2.62 15.44 -4.43
CA THR A 123 -1.31 15.37 -5.08
C THR A 123 -0.29 14.86 -4.09
N ILE A 124 0.38 13.75 -4.42
CA ILE A 124 1.41 13.15 -3.58
C ILE A 124 2.66 12.83 -4.39
N HIS A 125 3.78 12.73 -3.69
CA HIS A 125 5.06 12.31 -4.26
C HIS A 125 5.21 10.79 -4.13
N LEU A 126 5.14 10.05 -5.24
CA LEU A 126 5.42 8.61 -5.28
C LEU A 126 6.54 8.32 -6.26
N ASN A 127 7.55 7.58 -5.78
CA ASN A 127 8.75 7.20 -6.51
C ASN A 127 9.31 8.29 -7.45
N GLY A 128 9.65 9.46 -6.88
CA GLY A 128 10.26 10.55 -7.64
C GLY A 128 9.29 11.40 -8.47
N LYS A 129 7.98 11.10 -8.48
CA LYS A 129 6.99 11.83 -9.28
C LYS A 129 5.89 12.44 -8.42
N ASN A 130 5.61 13.72 -8.67
CA ASN A 130 4.47 14.44 -8.10
C ASN A 130 3.27 14.30 -9.02
N ASP A 131 2.25 13.59 -8.57
CA ASP A 131 1.05 13.33 -9.35
C ASP A 131 -0.20 13.38 -8.48
N THR A 132 -1.34 13.70 -9.08
CA THR A 132 -2.64 13.63 -8.41
C THR A 132 -3.16 12.20 -8.44
N TYR A 133 -3.51 11.68 -7.28
CA TYR A 133 -4.07 10.35 -7.12
C TYR A 133 -5.51 10.42 -6.65
N ARG A 134 -6.30 9.45 -7.09
CA ARG A 134 -7.69 9.27 -6.71
C ARG A 134 -7.83 8.01 -5.87
N LEU A 135 -8.43 8.16 -4.70
CA LEU A 135 -8.84 7.08 -3.80
C LEU A 135 -10.36 6.94 -3.88
N VAL A 136 -10.84 5.71 -4.06
CA VAL A 136 -12.28 5.39 -4.13
C VAL A 136 -12.64 4.46 -3.00
N ILE A 137 -13.63 4.86 -2.20
CA ILE A 137 -14.09 4.19 -0.98
C ILE A 137 -15.59 3.90 -1.11
N ASN A 138 -16.04 2.71 -0.68
CA ASN A 138 -17.47 2.37 -0.63
C ASN A 138 -18.14 2.91 0.64
N GLU A 139 -19.43 2.60 0.81
CA GLU A 139 -20.21 2.99 1.99
C GLU A 139 -19.75 2.29 3.28
N ASP A 140 -19.12 1.12 3.18
CA ASP A 140 -18.55 0.35 4.29
C ASP A 140 -17.14 0.81 4.70
N ASN A 141 -16.66 1.96 4.19
CA ASN A 141 -15.31 2.48 4.39
C ASN A 141 -14.18 1.56 3.87
N GLU A 142 -14.45 0.74 2.87
CA GLU A 142 -13.47 -0.14 2.22
C GLU A 142 -12.84 0.53 0.99
N VAL A 143 -11.52 0.39 0.87
CA VAL A 143 -10.77 0.87 -0.30
C VAL A 143 -11.09 0.00 -1.52
N ILE A 144 -11.84 0.55 -2.47
CA ILE A 144 -12.15 -0.12 -3.74
C ILE A 144 -10.93 -0.10 -4.66
N THR A 145 -10.37 1.09 -4.90
CA THR A 145 -9.24 1.28 -5.82
C THR A 145 -8.49 2.59 -5.52
N PHE A 146 -7.24 2.65 -5.98
CA PHE A 146 -6.34 3.80 -5.84
C PHE A 146 -5.50 3.91 -7.10
N PHE A 147 -5.51 5.06 -7.78
CA PHE A 147 -4.80 5.23 -9.06
C PHE A 147 -4.44 6.67 -9.38
N ARG A 148 -3.48 6.84 -10.28
CA ARG A 148 -3.02 8.14 -10.77
C ARG A 148 -4.02 8.74 -11.75
N LEU A 149 -4.25 10.05 -11.67
CA LEU A 149 -4.96 10.80 -12.72
C LEU A 149 -3.97 11.28 -13.78
N ARG A 150 -4.27 11.01 -15.05
CA ARG A 150 -3.51 11.62 -16.16
C ARG A 150 -3.71 13.14 -16.12
N LYS A 151 -2.64 13.91 -16.40
CA LYS A 151 -2.81 15.32 -16.78
C LYS A 151 -3.63 15.35 -18.07
N SER A 152 -4.83 15.94 -18.00
CA SER A 152 -5.64 16.28 -19.16
C SER A 152 -4.87 17.19 -20.11
#